data_AF-A0A4D7D971-F1
#
_entry.id   AF-A0A4D7D971-F1
#
_cell.length_a   1.000
_cell.length_b   1.000
_cell.length_c   1.000
_cell.angle_alpha   90.00
_cell.angle_beta   90.00
_cell.angle_gamma   90.00
#
_symmetry.space_group_name_H-M   'P 1'
#
loop_
_entity.id
_entity.type
_entity.pdbx_description
1 polymer ?
#
loop_
_entity_poly.entity_id
_entity_poly.type
_entity_poly.pdbx_seq_one_letter_code
_entity_poly.pdbx_strand_id
1 'polypeptide(L)' 'MTAPKAFRWIDPPSLLVKLDQLRDQFDTLCSEVAGGVRGPAQFDALEERAQGIAADLRAAFRSR' A
#
# COMPACT_ATOMS: atom_id res chain seq x y z
N MET A 1 3.86 38.32 20.23
CA MET A 1 2.68 37.59 19.71
C MET A 1 3.17 36.54 18.73
N THR A 2 3.19 35.27 19.11
CA THR A 2 3.71 34.15 18.31
C THR A 2 2.54 33.52 17.56
N ALA A 3 2.64 33.41 16.23
CA ALA A 3 1.56 32.89 15.38
C ALA A 3 1.20 31.43 15.72
N PRO A 4 -0.08 31.03 15.64
CA PRO A 4 -0.50 29.67 15.95
C PRO A 4 0.02 28.68 14.90
N LYS A 5 0.56 27.56 15.38
CA LYS A 5 1.02 26.41 14.57
C LYS A 5 -0.20 25.84 13.83
N ALA A 6 -0.28 26.05 12.52
CA ALA A 6 -1.38 25.53 11.71
C ALA A 6 -1.44 24.00 11.81
N PHE A 7 -2.48 23.48 12.47
CA PHE A 7 -2.79 22.07 12.51
C PHE A 7 -3.28 21.67 11.12
N ARG A 8 -2.43 21.01 10.34
CA ARG A 8 -2.77 20.59 8.98
C ARG A 8 -3.58 19.31 9.07
N TRP A 9 -4.90 19.43 8.91
CA TRP A 9 -5.76 18.28 8.62
C TRP A 9 -5.30 17.69 7.30
N ILE A 10 -4.64 16.53 7.34
CA ILE A 10 -4.42 15.72 6.15
C ILE A 10 -5.73 14.95 6.01
N ASP A 11 -6.60 15.38 5.12
CA ASP A 11 -7.76 14.58 4.74
C ASP A 11 -7.26 13.19 4.33
N PRO A 12 -7.88 12.11 4.84
CA PRO A 12 -7.52 10.78 4.41
C PRO A 12 -7.66 10.71 2.88
N PRO A 13 -6.71 10.08 2.18
CA PRO A 13 -6.79 9.96 0.73
C PRO A 13 -8.14 9.36 0.35
N SER A 14 -8.77 9.92 -0.68
CA SER A 14 -10.03 9.37 -1.18
C SER A 14 -9.84 7.90 -1.53
N LEU A 15 -10.92 7.11 -1.46
CA LEU A 15 -10.85 5.68 -1.81
C LEU A 15 -10.17 5.45 -3.16
N LEU A 16 -10.43 6.30 -4.14
CA LEU A 16 -9.80 6.22 -5.47
C LEU A 16 -8.28 6.37 -5.40
N VAL A 17 -7.76 7.33 -4.64
CA VAL A 17 -6.31 7.52 -4.46
C VAL A 17 -5.70 6.31 -3.76
N LYS A 18 -6.39 5.76 -2.76
CA LYS A 18 -5.91 4.56 -2.05
C LYS A 18 -5.89 3.32 -2.96
N LEU A 19 -6.91 3.14 -3.81
CA LEU A 19 -6.96 2.05 -4.78
C LEU A 19 -5.88 2.18 -5.86
N ASP A 20 -5.61 3.40 -6.32
CA ASP A 20 -4.55 3.68 -7.30
C ASP A 20 -3.17 3.32 -6.73
N GLN A 21 -2.89 3.71 -5.47
CA GLN A 21 -1.68 3.33 -4.77
C GLN A 21 -1.54 1.81 -4.60
N LEU A 22 -2.63 1.12 -4.25
CA LEU A 22 -2.62 -0.34 -4.10
C LEU A 22 -2.39 -1.05 -5.44
N ARG A 23 -2.90 -0.51 -6.55
CA ARG A 23 -2.62 -1.01 -7.89
C ARG A 23 -1.14 -0.91 -8.21
N ASP A 24 -0.53 0.26 -8.01
CA ASP A 24 0.89 0.46 -8.34
C ASP A 24 1.81 -0.44 -7.49
N GLN A 25 1.46 -0.66 -6.22
CA GLN A 25 2.17 -1.62 -5.35
C GLN A 25 2.04 -3.05 -5.85
N PHE A 26 0.85 -3.45 -6.30
CA PHE A 26 0.60 -4.77 -6.86
C PHE A 26 1.34 -4.99 -8.19
N ASP A 27 1.34 -4.01 -9.08
CA ASP A 27 2.07 -4.07 -10.36
C ASP A 27 3.58 -4.19 -10.14
N THR A 28 4.11 -3.49 -9.14
CA THR A 28 5.51 -3.61 -8.71
C THR A 28 5.80 -5.02 -8.21
N LEU A 29 4.95 -5.56 -7.33
CA LEU A 29 5.08 -6.93 -6.83
C LEU A 29 5.05 -7.96 -7.98
N CYS A 30 4.13 -7.82 -8.93
CA CYS A 30 4.04 -8.69 -10.10
C CYS A 30 5.31 -8.64 -10.96
N SER A 31 5.89 -7.45 -11.13
CA SER A 31 7.15 -7.27 -11.87
C SER A 31 8.33 -7.97 -11.18
N GLU A 32 8.40 -7.89 -9.84
CA GLU A 32 9.42 -8.58 -9.05
C GLU A 32 9.28 -10.10 -9.13
N VAL A 33 8.05 -10.62 -9.06
CA VAL A 33 7.75 -12.06 -9.23
C VAL A 33 8.11 -12.52 -10.64
N ALA A 34 7.77 -11.74 -11.67
CA ALA A 34 8.10 -12.03 -13.06
C ALA A 34 9.62 -12.05 -13.32
N GLY A 35 10.38 -11.25 -12.57
CA GLY A 35 11.85 -11.27 -12.58
C GLY A 35 12.48 -12.54 -11.97
N GLY A 36 11.66 -13.41 -11.38
CA GLY A 36 12.08 -14.68 -10.80
C GLY A 36 12.42 -14.59 -9.32
N VAL A 37 12.05 -15.65 -8.60
CA VAL A 37 12.31 -15.81 -7.17
C VAL A 37 13.58 -16.62 -6.97
N ARG A 38 14.59 -16.02 -6.31
CA ARG A 38 15.95 -16.55 -6.17
C ARG A 38 16.14 -17.44 -4.95
N GLY A 39 15.16 -17.49 -4.04
CA GLY A 39 15.24 -18.31 -2.84
C GLY A 39 14.06 -18.11 -1.89
N PRO A 40 13.96 -18.97 -0.86
CA PRO A 40 12.82 -18.99 0.06
C PRO A 40 12.64 -17.67 0.82
N ALA A 41 13.72 -17.04 1.31
CA ALA A 41 13.61 -15.76 2.00
C ALA A 41 13.05 -14.63 1.10
N GLN A 42 13.33 -14.66 -0.20
CA GLN A 42 12.73 -13.70 -1.14
C GLN A 42 11.27 -14.04 -1.39
N PHE A 43 10.92 -15.32 -1.49
CA PHE A 43 9.54 -15.77 -1.61
C PHE A 43 8.71 -15.28 -0.43
N ASP A 44 9.18 -15.52 0.79
CA ASP A 44 8.49 -15.15 2.02
C ASP A 44 8.26 -13.63 2.08
N ALA A 45 9.26 -12.82 1.70
CA ALA A 45 9.12 -11.37 1.64
C ALA A 45 8.11 -10.89 0.58
N LEU A 46 8.05 -11.56 -0.57
CA LEU A 46 7.06 -11.26 -1.62
C LEU A 46 5.65 -11.68 -1.17
N GLU A 47 5.53 -12.81 -0.47
CA GLU A 47 4.28 -13.31 0.09
C GLU A 47 3.74 -12.36 1.17
N GLU A 48 4.57 -11.93 2.13
CA GLU A 48 4.18 -10.96 3.15
C GLU A 48 3.68 -9.65 2.53
N ARG A 49 4.36 -9.15 1.49
CA ARG A 49 3.92 -7.96 0.75
C ARG A 49 2.57 -8.18 0.06
N ALA A 50 2.37 -9.32 -0.58
CA ALA A 50 1.10 -9.67 -1.22
C ALA A 50 -0.05 -9.68 -0.19
N GLN A 51 0.19 -10.28 0.97
CA GLN A 51 -0.77 -10.33 2.07
C GLN A 51 -1.08 -8.94 2.62
N GLY A 52 -0.07 -8.08 2.76
CA GLY A 52 -0.24 -6.67 3.15
C GLY A 52 -1.14 -5.89 2.19
N ILE A 53 -0.88 -5.97 0.89
CA ILE A 53 -1.71 -5.33 -0.15
C ILE A 53 -3.16 -5.84 -0.08
N ALA A 54 -3.36 -7.15 0.06
CA ALA A 54 -4.70 -7.74 0.18
C ALA A 54 -5.44 -7.28 1.45
N ALA A 55 -4.73 -7.11 2.58
CA ALA A 55 -5.29 -6.60 3.81
C ALA A 55 -5.71 -5.13 3.67
N ASP A 56 -4.86 -4.29 3.07
CA ASP A 56 -5.13 -2.88 2.85
C ASP A 56 -6.28 -2.65 1.87
N LEU A 57 -6.38 -3.48 0.83
CA LEU A 57 -7.49 -3.48 -0.10
C LEU A 57 -8.81 -3.79 0.63
N ARG A 58 -8.85 -4.86 1.44
CA ARG A 58 -10.04 -5.20 2.24
C ARG A 58 -10.41 -4.08 3.21
N ALA A 59 -9.42 -3.46 3.86
CA ALA A 59 -9.65 -2.34 4.77
C ALA A 59 -10.24 -1.13 4.04
N ALA A 60 -9.74 -0.82 2.83
CA ALA A 60 -10.24 0.29 2.03
C ALA A 60 -11.73 0.16 1.70
N PHE A 61 -12.22 -1.05 1.45
CA PHE A 61 -13.64 -1.31 1.20
C PHE A 61 -14.49 -1.48 2.47
N ARG A 62 -13.90 -1.89 3.59
CA ARG A 62 -14.60 -2.08 4.88
C ARG A 62 -14.79 -0.77 5.65
N SER A 63 -13.96 0.24 5.43
CA SER A 63 -14.12 1.57 6.05
C SER A 63 -15.24 2.43 5.45
N ARG A 64 -16.19 1.83 4.71
CA ARG A 64 -17.41 2.49 4.20
C ARG A 64 -18.59 2.28 5.13
#